data_AF-A0AAN5TCP6-F1
#
_entry.id   AF-A0AAN5TCP6-F1
#
_cell.length_a   1.000
_cell.length_b   1.000
_cell.length_c   1.000
_cell.angle_alpha   90.00
_cell.angle_beta   90.00
_cell.angle_gamma   90.00
#
_symmetry.space_group_name_H-M   'P 1'
#
loop_
_entity.id
_entity.type
_entity.pdbx_description
1 polymer ?
#
loop_
_entity_poly.entity_id
_entity_poly.type
_entity_poly.pdbx_seq_one_letter_code
_entity_poly.pdbx_strand_id
1 'polypeptide(L)'
;QKVAQNIAWNNAFYKAYNELFKDVPVVGDFDPSPYSPYAHQPIQLKEGETLYLFIKPDDAVTTIVLQLIDAINRTPNTKLNLLFLDMNNNAIQLWANRHQIPIQLVTNQQITLTPGNQQFEGLALAKKQTPLLLIANGKTSQVVDLGRF
;
A
#
# COMPACT_ATOMS: atom_id res chain seq x y z
N GLN A 1 37.22 41.92 -7.62
CA GLN A 1 37.39 40.75 -8.52
C GLN A 1 36.71 39.44 -8.04
N LYS A 2 35.66 39.47 -7.20
CA LYS A 2 34.90 38.25 -6.79
C LYS A 2 33.57 38.03 -7.52
N VAL A 3 33.04 39.02 -8.22
CA VAL A 3 31.70 38.96 -8.84
C VAL A 3 31.70 38.31 -10.22
N ALA A 4 32.77 38.51 -11.01
CA ALA A 4 32.88 37.94 -12.37
C ALA A 4 33.06 36.40 -12.38
N GLN A 5 33.71 35.82 -11.36
CA GLN A 5 33.86 34.36 -11.25
C GLN A 5 32.53 33.66 -10.94
N ASN A 6 31.64 34.30 -10.18
CA ASN A 6 30.35 33.71 -9.79
C ASN A 6 29.35 33.67 -10.97
N ILE A 7 29.42 34.66 -11.87
CA ILE A 7 28.59 34.72 -13.08
C ILE A 7 29.05 33.70 -14.12
N ALA A 8 30.36 33.50 -14.26
CA ALA A 8 30.91 32.50 -15.17
C ALA A 8 30.57 31.06 -14.73
N TRP A 9 30.54 30.79 -13.42
CA TRP A 9 30.19 29.48 -12.88
C TRP A 9 28.71 29.13 -13.12
N ASN A 10 27.80 30.09 -12.90
CA ASN A 10 26.38 29.89 -13.21
C ASN A 10 26.14 29.68 -14.70
N ASN A 11 26.76 30.47 -15.58
CA ASN A 11 26.55 30.31 -17.02
C ASN A 11 27.16 29.04 -17.61
N ALA A 12 28.30 28.58 -17.08
CA ALA A 12 28.90 27.31 -17.48
C ALA A 12 28.08 26.11 -17.01
N PHE A 13 27.51 26.17 -15.80
CA PHE A 13 26.64 25.12 -15.27
C PHE A 13 25.32 25.04 -16.05
N TYR A 14 24.70 26.17 -16.36
CA TYR A 14 23.48 26.23 -17.18
C TYR A 14 23.71 25.70 -18.61
N LYS A 15 24.85 26.04 -19.23
CA LYS A 15 25.19 25.52 -20.56
C LYS A 15 25.49 24.02 -20.54
N ALA A 16 26.27 23.55 -19.57
CA ALA A 16 26.59 22.14 -19.45
C ALA A 16 25.34 21.30 -19.16
N TYR A 17 24.43 21.77 -18.31
CA TYR A 17 23.15 21.11 -18.03
C TYR A 17 22.30 21.01 -19.30
N ASN A 18 22.13 22.11 -20.04
CA ASN A 18 21.33 22.11 -21.25
C ASN A 18 21.95 21.30 -22.41
N GLU A 19 23.28 21.16 -22.46
CA GLU A 19 23.96 20.30 -23.42
C GLU A 19 23.87 18.81 -23.05
N LEU A 20 23.96 18.46 -21.75
CA LEU A 20 23.93 17.08 -21.28
C LEU A 20 22.53 16.44 -21.41
N PHE A 21 21.47 17.24 -21.28
CA PHE A 21 20.08 16.76 -21.29
C PHE A 21 19.34 17.03 -22.61
N LYS A 22 20.05 17.46 -23.67
CA LYS A 22 19.46 17.79 -24.96
C LYS A 22 18.78 16.61 -25.67
N ASP A 23 19.26 15.39 -25.40
CA ASP A 23 18.74 14.13 -25.96
C ASP A 23 17.98 13.27 -24.93
N VAL A 24 17.79 13.77 -23.70
CA VAL A 24 16.90 13.13 -22.73
C VAL A 24 15.49 13.63 -23.05
N PRO A 25 14.51 12.75 -23.35
CA PRO A 25 13.14 13.18 -23.51
C PRO A 25 12.71 13.82 -22.19
N VAL A 26 12.68 15.16 -22.19
CA VAL A 26 12.10 15.95 -21.10
C VAL A 26 10.73 15.34 -20.88
N VAL A 27 10.47 14.84 -19.67
CA VAL A 27 9.23 14.15 -19.34
C VAL A 27 8.09 15.13 -19.61
N GLY A 28 7.48 15.02 -20.79
CA GLY A 28 6.40 15.88 -21.24
C GLY A 28 5.20 15.57 -20.37
N ASP A 29 4.65 16.63 -19.75
CA ASP A 29 3.43 16.61 -18.95
C ASP A 29 3.33 15.41 -17.99
N PHE A 30 4.37 15.21 -17.16
CA PHE A 30 4.23 14.38 -15.97
C PHE A 30 3.21 15.06 -15.06
N ASP A 31 1.98 14.55 -15.05
CA ASP A 31 1.00 14.91 -14.03
C ASP A 31 1.46 14.28 -12.71
N PRO A 32 1.94 15.07 -11.73
CA PRO A 32 2.37 14.51 -10.45
C PRO A 32 1.16 14.19 -9.57
N SER A 33 -0.07 14.53 -9.96
CA SER A 33 -1.28 14.35 -9.14
C SER A 33 -1.48 12.90 -8.67
N PRO A 34 -1.29 11.85 -9.49
CA PRO A 34 -1.40 10.46 -9.03
C PRO A 34 -0.31 10.04 -8.05
N TYR A 35 0.83 10.73 -8.07
CA TYR A 35 1.99 10.49 -7.20
C TYR A 35 2.08 11.51 -6.05
N SER A 36 1.07 12.38 -5.96
CA SER A 36 1.02 13.43 -4.96
C SER A 36 0.75 12.80 -3.59
N PRO A 37 1.45 13.23 -2.53
CA PRO A 37 1.18 12.77 -1.18
C PRO A 37 -0.27 13.05 -0.72
N TYR A 38 -1.00 13.91 -1.45
CA TYR A 38 -2.40 14.24 -1.21
C TYR A 38 -3.41 13.37 -1.99
N ALA A 39 -2.96 12.54 -2.94
CA ALA A 39 -3.82 11.65 -3.72
C ALA A 39 -4.11 10.31 -3.04
N HIS A 40 -3.30 9.94 -2.05
CA HIS A 40 -3.54 8.80 -1.18
C HIS A 40 -4.66 9.14 -0.19
N GLN A 41 -5.91 8.88 -0.57
CA GLN A 41 -6.99 8.93 0.40
C GLN A 41 -6.90 7.70 1.31
N PRO A 42 -6.78 7.87 2.63
CA PRO A 42 -6.88 6.76 3.56
C PRO A 42 -8.20 6.02 3.31
N ILE A 43 -8.22 4.69 3.50
CA ILE A 43 -9.50 3.96 3.49
C ILE A 43 -10.42 4.59 4.51
N GLN A 44 -11.52 5.17 4.04
CA GLN A 44 -12.58 5.64 4.90
C GLN A 44 -13.49 4.47 5.22
N LEU A 45 -13.17 3.77 6.32
CA LEU A 45 -13.99 2.70 6.83
C LEU A 45 -15.25 3.24 7.49
N LYS A 46 -16.34 2.50 7.34
CA LYS A 46 -17.55 2.68 8.12
C LYS A 46 -17.53 1.77 9.33
N GLU A 47 -18.22 2.18 10.39
CA GLU A 47 -18.39 1.35 11.57
C GLU A 47 -18.99 -0.02 11.19
N GLY A 48 -18.43 -1.09 11.78
CA GLY A 48 -18.88 -2.46 11.53
C GLY A 48 -18.36 -3.11 10.25
N GLU A 49 -17.59 -2.39 9.42
CA GLU A 49 -16.99 -2.97 8.22
C GLU A 49 -15.90 -3.99 8.56
N THR A 50 -15.84 -5.05 7.75
CA THR A 50 -14.84 -6.11 7.84
C THR A 50 -13.98 -6.12 6.59
N LEU A 51 -12.67 -6.05 6.79
CA LEU A 51 -11.67 -6.08 5.75
C LEU A 51 -11.11 -7.50 5.61
N TYR A 52 -10.82 -7.88 4.38
CA TYR A 52 -10.16 -9.14 4.03
C TYR A 52 -9.01 -8.83 3.09
N LEU A 53 -7.77 -8.92 3.59
CA LEU A 53 -6.56 -8.70 2.81
C LEU A 53 -5.91 -10.05 2.50
N PHE A 54 -5.89 -10.43 1.23
CA PHE A 54 -5.18 -11.61 0.74
C PHE A 54 -3.74 -11.25 0.38
N ILE A 55 -2.79 -12.04 0.88
CA ILE A 55 -1.36 -11.75 0.84
C ILE A 55 -0.58 -13.00 0.45
N LYS A 56 0.39 -12.86 -0.45
CA LYS A 56 1.46 -13.83 -0.71
C LYS A 56 2.75 -13.47 0.02
N PRO A 57 3.67 -14.42 0.24
CA PRO A 57 4.91 -14.20 0.99
C PRO A 57 5.79 -13.06 0.45
N ASP A 58 5.76 -12.84 -0.86
CA ASP A 58 6.57 -11.88 -1.61
C ASP A 58 5.86 -10.55 -1.91
N ASP A 59 4.59 -10.39 -1.51
CA ASP A 59 3.88 -9.14 -1.73
C ASP A 59 4.49 -8.00 -0.88
N ALA A 60 4.63 -6.83 -1.49
CA ALA A 60 5.05 -5.61 -0.81
C ALA A 60 3.87 -4.95 -0.07
N VAL A 61 3.47 -5.50 1.08
CA VAL A 61 2.23 -5.12 1.81
C VAL A 61 2.43 -4.32 3.09
N THR A 62 3.66 -4.09 3.54
CA THR A 62 3.94 -3.46 4.84
C THR A 62 3.20 -2.14 5.02
N THR A 63 3.29 -1.24 4.04
CA THR A 63 2.63 0.08 4.08
C THR A 63 1.11 -0.06 4.13
N ILE A 64 0.54 -0.94 3.30
CA ILE A 64 -0.90 -1.20 3.25
C ILE A 64 -1.38 -1.69 4.62
N VAL A 65 -0.71 -2.69 5.18
CA VAL A 65 -1.06 -3.29 6.47
C VAL A 65 -1.02 -2.26 7.60
N LEU A 66 0.00 -1.40 7.66
CA LEU A 66 0.08 -0.33 8.66
C LEU A 66 -1.09 0.65 8.54
N GLN A 67 -1.43 1.07 7.33
CA GLN A 67 -2.57 1.96 7.11
C GLN A 67 -3.91 1.29 7.46
N LEU A 68 -4.07 -0.02 7.20
CA LEU A 68 -5.26 -0.76 7.61
C LEU A 68 -5.36 -0.87 9.13
N ILE A 69 -4.25 -1.11 9.82
CA ILE A 69 -4.20 -1.15 11.29
C ILE A 69 -4.61 0.22 11.87
N ASP A 70 -4.10 1.31 11.30
CA ASP A 70 -4.50 2.66 11.71
C ASP A 70 -5.99 2.92 11.46
N ALA A 71 -6.51 2.48 10.31
CA ALA A 71 -7.91 2.67 9.95
C ALA A 71 -8.86 1.90 10.89
N ILE A 72 -8.55 0.64 11.22
CA ILE A 72 -9.40 -0.15 12.14
C ILE A 72 -9.30 0.32 13.59
N ASN A 73 -8.16 0.88 14.02
CA ASN A 73 -8.04 1.47 15.36
C ASN A 73 -8.88 2.74 15.52
N ARG A 74 -9.08 3.49 14.43
CA ARG A 74 -9.87 4.74 14.42
C ARG A 74 -11.36 4.51 14.19
N THR A 75 -11.74 3.33 13.72
CA THR A 75 -13.12 3.03 13.31
C THR A 75 -13.72 1.94 14.20
N PRO A 76 -14.70 2.25 15.06
CA PRO A 76 -15.28 1.27 15.97
C PRO A 76 -15.82 0.04 15.25
N ASN A 77 -15.83 -1.10 15.95
CA ASN A 77 -16.44 -2.35 15.49
C ASN A 77 -15.93 -2.86 14.12
N THR A 78 -14.78 -2.39 13.65
CA THR A 78 -14.16 -2.88 12.40
C THR A 78 -13.19 -4.00 12.68
N LYS A 79 -13.02 -4.90 11.69
CA LYS A 79 -12.12 -6.04 11.77
C LYS A 79 -11.28 -6.18 10.52
N LEU A 80 -10.04 -6.66 10.68
CA LEU A 80 -9.13 -6.96 9.59
C LEU A 80 -8.77 -8.44 9.60
N ASN A 81 -9.08 -9.14 8.52
CA ASN A 81 -8.69 -10.52 8.32
C ASN A 81 -7.51 -10.56 7.33
N LEU A 82 -6.35 -10.97 7.82
CA LEU A 82 -5.17 -11.20 6.99
C LEU A 82 -5.16 -12.68 6.57
N LEU A 83 -5.37 -12.88 5.27
CA LEU A 83 -5.55 -14.18 4.63
C LEU A 83 -4.32 -14.51 3.80
N PHE A 84 -3.49 -15.43 4.30
CA PHE A 84 -2.20 -15.72 3.70
C PHE A 84 -2.29 -16.87 2.70
N LEU A 85 -1.83 -16.63 1.48
CA LEU A 85 -1.74 -17.63 0.43
C LEU A 85 -0.38 -18.32 0.51
N ASP A 86 -0.39 -19.64 0.36
CA ASP A 86 0.83 -20.46 0.26
C ASP A 86 1.73 -20.36 1.51
N MET A 87 1.11 -20.06 2.66
CA MET A 87 1.78 -19.96 3.96
C MET A 87 1.09 -20.86 4.98
N ASN A 88 1.91 -21.63 5.70
CA ASN A 88 1.46 -22.38 6.87
C ASN A 88 1.47 -21.50 8.13
N ASN A 89 0.90 -22.00 9.23
CA ASN A 89 0.79 -21.24 10.49
C ASN A 89 2.14 -20.74 11.03
N ASN A 90 3.21 -21.51 10.89
CA ASN A 90 4.54 -21.10 11.34
C ASN A 90 5.08 -19.93 10.51
N ALA A 91 4.91 -19.99 9.19
CA ALA A 91 5.28 -18.90 8.28
C ALA A 91 4.44 -17.64 8.55
N ILE A 92 3.14 -17.78 8.82
CA ILE A 92 2.24 -16.69 9.20
C ILE A 92 2.71 -16.02 10.49
N GLN A 93 3.06 -16.81 11.51
CA GLN A 93 3.54 -16.27 12.77
C GLN A 93 4.86 -15.50 12.59
N LEU A 94 5.80 -16.03 11.82
CA LEU A 94 7.05 -15.35 11.51
C LEU A 94 6.82 -14.04 10.72
N TRP A 95 5.91 -14.08 9.76
CA TRP A 95 5.51 -12.90 8.99
C TRP A 95 4.90 -11.83 9.89
N ALA A 96 3.99 -12.21 10.78
CA ALA A 96 3.33 -11.30 11.71
C ALA A 96 4.31 -10.64 12.67
N ASN A 97 5.29 -11.39 13.17
CA ASN A 97 6.38 -10.85 13.99
C ASN A 97 7.24 -9.86 13.20
N ARG A 98 7.62 -10.21 11.96
CA ARG A 98 8.42 -9.34 11.08
C ARG A 98 7.69 -8.04 10.75
N HIS A 99 6.38 -8.10 10.57
CA HIS A 99 5.53 -6.96 10.23
C HIS A 99 4.95 -6.27 11.47
N GLN A 100 5.41 -6.63 12.67
CA GLN A 100 5.04 -6.02 13.94
C GLN A 100 3.52 -5.94 14.17
N ILE A 101 2.79 -7.00 13.80
CA ILE A 101 1.34 -7.04 13.98
C ILE A 101 1.01 -6.94 15.48
N PRO A 102 0.20 -5.96 15.92
CA PRO A 102 -0.05 -5.74 17.34
C PRO A 102 -0.75 -6.93 17.99
N ILE A 103 -0.09 -7.56 18.95
CA ILE A 103 -0.61 -8.76 19.63
C ILE A 103 -1.97 -8.52 20.29
N GLN A 104 -2.19 -7.32 20.84
CA GLN A 104 -3.45 -6.95 21.49
C GLN A 104 -4.64 -6.99 20.51
N LEU A 105 -4.43 -6.54 19.26
CA LEU A 105 -5.47 -6.57 18.23
C LEU A 105 -5.78 -7.99 17.76
N VAL A 106 -4.77 -8.88 17.78
CA VAL A 106 -4.95 -10.29 17.49
C VAL A 106 -5.70 -11.00 18.62
N THR A 107 -5.29 -10.78 19.88
CA THR A 107 -5.95 -11.37 21.05
C THR A 107 -7.40 -10.91 21.18
N ASN A 108 -7.69 -9.65 20.85
CA ASN A 108 -9.04 -9.09 20.85
C ASN A 108 -9.87 -9.49 19.60
N GLN A 109 -9.31 -10.31 18.70
CA GLN A 109 -9.94 -10.72 17.44
C GLN A 109 -10.35 -9.56 16.53
N GLN A 110 -9.70 -8.40 16.68
CA GLN A 110 -9.83 -7.28 15.76
C GLN A 110 -8.99 -7.51 14.50
N ILE A 111 -7.85 -8.19 14.66
CA ILE A 111 -7.06 -8.73 13.56
C ILE A 111 -7.08 -10.25 13.63
N THR A 112 -7.32 -10.93 12.51
CA THR A 112 -7.15 -12.38 12.38
C THR A 112 -6.03 -12.69 11.40
N LEU A 113 -5.29 -13.77 11.67
CA LEU A 113 -4.17 -14.24 10.86
C LEU A 113 -4.45 -15.69 10.49
N THR A 114 -4.82 -15.97 9.24
CA THR A 114 -5.21 -17.34 8.84
C THR A 114 -4.76 -17.70 7.43
N PRO A 115 -4.56 -18.99 7.12
CA PRO A 115 -4.43 -19.45 5.75
C PRO A 115 -5.67 -19.07 4.92
N GLY A 116 -5.44 -18.60 3.71
CA GLY A 116 -6.45 -17.98 2.84
C GLY A 116 -6.69 -18.68 1.51
N ASN A 117 -5.98 -19.77 1.20
CA ASN A 117 -6.02 -20.42 -0.13
C ASN A 117 -7.45 -20.77 -0.58
N GLN A 118 -8.24 -21.44 0.28
CA GLN A 118 -9.61 -21.84 -0.05
C GLN A 118 -10.53 -20.63 -0.26
N GLN A 119 -10.43 -19.63 0.62
CA GLN A 119 -11.21 -18.39 0.54
C GLN A 119 -10.88 -17.63 -0.75
N PHE A 120 -9.61 -17.61 -1.16
CA PHE A 120 -9.15 -16.94 -2.37
C PHE A 120 -9.60 -17.68 -3.63
N GLU A 121 -9.49 -19.01 -3.66
CA GLU A 121 -9.99 -19.86 -4.74
C GLU A 121 -11.51 -19.72 -4.92
N GLY A 122 -12.26 -19.55 -3.82
CA GLY A 122 -13.70 -19.34 -3.84
C GLY A 122 -14.18 -17.99 -4.38
N LEU A 123 -13.30 -16.99 -4.55
CA LEU A 123 -13.70 -15.67 -5.06
C LEU A 123 -14.19 -15.74 -6.51
N ALA A 124 -15.35 -15.18 -6.81
CA ALA A 124 -15.90 -15.07 -8.17
C ALA A 124 -15.32 -13.87 -8.94
N LEU A 125 -13.99 -13.76 -9.01
CA LEU A 125 -13.28 -12.70 -9.71
C LEU A 125 -12.62 -13.24 -10.99
N ALA A 126 -12.80 -12.53 -12.11
CA ALA A 126 -12.27 -12.94 -13.42
C ALA A 126 -10.72 -12.95 -13.45
N LYS A 127 -10.08 -12.07 -12.70
CA LYS A 127 -8.63 -12.04 -12.47
C LYS A 127 -8.40 -11.84 -10.98
N LYS A 128 -7.62 -12.73 -10.38
CA LYS A 128 -7.22 -12.66 -8.97
C LYS A 128 -5.73 -12.36 -8.93
N GLN A 129 -5.36 -11.28 -8.26
CA GLN A 129 -3.97 -10.87 -8.07
C GLN A 129 -3.80 -10.47 -6.62
N THR A 130 -2.61 -10.68 -6.09
CA THR A 130 -2.26 -10.25 -4.74
C THR A 130 -1.31 -9.04 -4.80
N PRO A 131 -1.33 -8.17 -3.78
CA PRO A 131 -2.28 -8.17 -2.67
C PRO A 131 -3.71 -7.84 -3.14
N LEU A 132 -4.72 -8.41 -2.47
CA LEU A 132 -6.14 -8.15 -2.77
C LEU A 132 -6.86 -7.75 -1.50
N LEU A 133 -7.45 -6.56 -1.49
CA LEU A 133 -8.27 -6.09 -0.38
C LEU A 133 -9.75 -6.12 -0.76
N LEU A 134 -10.55 -6.76 0.09
CA LEU A 134 -12.00 -6.69 0.06
C LEU A 134 -12.51 -5.98 1.30
N ILE A 135 -13.52 -5.14 1.13
CA ILE A 135 -14.30 -4.57 2.25
C ILE A 135 -15.71 -5.15 2.18
N ALA A 136 -16.21 -5.62 3.31
CA ALA A 136 -17.57 -6.12 3.46
C ALA A 136 -18.32 -5.39 4.58
N ASN A 137 -19.61 -5.16 4.36
CA ASN A 137 -20.52 -4.51 5.33
C ASN A 137 -21.73 -5.40 5.67
N GLY A 138 -21.55 -6.73 5.62
CA GLY A 138 -22.57 -7.73 5.91
C GLY A 138 -23.60 -7.98 4.78
N LYS A 139 -23.82 -7.02 3.87
CA LYS A 139 -24.73 -7.18 2.72
C LYS A 139 -24.01 -7.17 1.37
N THR A 140 -22.88 -6.48 1.31
CA THR A 140 -22.11 -6.27 0.07
C THR A 140 -20.63 -6.44 0.37
N SER A 141 -19.88 -6.90 -0.64
CA SER A 141 -18.43 -6.89 -0.65
C SER A 141 -17.92 -6.17 -1.89
N GLN A 142 -16.84 -5.42 -1.74
CA GLN A 142 -16.22 -4.66 -2.82
C GLN A 142 -14.71 -4.88 -2.83
N VAL A 143 -14.14 -4.99 -4.03
CA VAL A 143 -12.69 -4.97 -4.24
C VAL A 143 -12.21 -3.53 -4.09
N VAL A 144 -11.15 -3.34 -3.31
CA VAL A 144 -10.49 -2.04 -3.16
C VAL A 144 -9.27 -1.98 -4.08
N ASP A 145 -9.16 -0.89 -4.83
CA ASP A 145 -7.97 -0.60 -5.62
C ASP A 145 -6.82 -0.18 -4.70
N LEU A 146 -5.81 -1.04 -4.61
CA LEU A 146 -4.62 -0.82 -3.79
C LEU A 146 -3.59 0.11 -4.47
N GLY A 147 -3.73 0.41 -5.77
CA GLY A 147 -2.84 1.32 -6.49
C GLY A 147 -3.01 2.80 -6.12
N ARG A 148 -3.98 3.11 -5.25
CA ARG A 148 -4.19 4.43 -4.65
C ARG A 148 -3.54 4.58 -3.26
N PHE A 149 -2.74 3.59 -2.82
CA PHE A 149 -2.05 3.54 -1.53
C PHE A 149 -0.55 3.77 -1.61
#